data_AF-A0A5C3F8F4-F1
#
_entry.id   AF-A0A5C3F8F4-F1
#
_cell.length_a   1.000
_cell.length_b   1.000
_cell.length_c   1.000
_cell.angle_alpha   90.00
_cell.angle_beta   90.00
_cell.angle_gamma   90.00
#
_symmetry.space_group_name_H-M   'P 1'
#
loop_
_entity.id
_entity.type
_entity.pdbx_description
1 polymer ?
#
loop_
_entity_poly.entity_id
_entity_poly.type
_entity_poly.pdbx_seq_one_letter_code
_entity_poly.pdbx_strand_id
1 'polypeptide(L)'
;MSTADRVYEQQNDSALDALYSKVSSLRSVTLDIHDDSERQRSGLLSTTSDQFDNFGSSLSRTSGHLSRTISQGARNHRLTLYIVAGFPLPSDIDYYKALDLDLAKVGRGGWDVDPAALKRVWRLRMAVTHPDRMSGRSEKEQQIGAQQSALINRAYETLMQPLLRAQYLLERHNAPPVGEADSLEDPELLMEVMELREKLEEAQSEQEATSVREENQKFLDAAVEELGKAFGSSPPNLETARKAAVELRYWTNIDKAAREWSPGKRVELQH
;
A
#
# COMPACT_ATOMS: atom_id res chain seq x y z
N MET A 1 -28.90 -85.82 -35.27
CA MET A 1 -29.14 -84.38 -35.03
C MET A 1 -29.50 -83.74 -36.35
N SER A 2 -30.68 -83.11 -36.41
CA SER A 2 -31.16 -82.43 -37.61
C SER A 2 -30.32 -81.19 -37.89
N THR A 3 -30.20 -80.76 -39.16
CA THR A 3 -29.52 -79.50 -39.52
C THR A 3 -30.13 -78.30 -38.80
N ALA A 4 -31.43 -78.35 -38.47
CA ALA A 4 -32.12 -77.35 -37.66
C ALA A 4 -31.61 -77.30 -36.20
N ASP A 5 -31.39 -78.45 -35.55
CA ASP A 5 -30.91 -78.49 -34.16
C ASP A 5 -29.52 -77.89 -34.01
N ARG A 6 -28.62 -78.15 -34.97
CA ARG A 6 -27.27 -77.56 -34.98
C ARG A 6 -27.30 -76.04 -35.17
N VAL A 7 -28.24 -75.53 -35.96
CA VAL A 7 -28.42 -74.08 -36.14
C VAL A 7 -28.96 -73.43 -34.87
N TYR A 8 -29.91 -74.08 -34.17
CA TYR A 8 -30.41 -73.58 -32.89
C TYR A 8 -29.35 -73.61 -31.78
N GLU A 9 -28.56 -74.68 -31.71
CA GLU A 9 -27.46 -74.80 -30.74
C GLU A 9 -26.37 -73.74 -31.01
N GLN A 10 -26.00 -73.55 -32.28
CA GLN A 10 -25.04 -72.50 -32.68
C GLN A 10 -25.58 -71.08 -32.41
N GLN A 11 -26.88 -70.84 -32.60
CA GLN A 11 -27.52 -69.57 -32.26
C GLN A 11 -27.56 -69.34 -30.74
N ASN A 12 -27.80 -70.40 -29.96
CA ASN A 12 -27.84 -70.32 -28.51
C ASN A 12 -26.45 -70.06 -27.92
N ASP A 13 -25.42 -70.74 -28.42
CA ASP A 13 -24.02 -70.51 -28.03
C ASP A 13 -23.58 -69.08 -28.40
N SER A 14 -23.93 -68.60 -29.61
CA SER A 14 -23.66 -67.22 -30.02
C SER A 14 -24.39 -66.19 -29.14
N ALA A 15 -25.63 -66.50 -28.71
CA ALA A 15 -26.39 -65.64 -27.82
C ALA A 15 -25.81 -65.63 -26.40
N LEU A 16 -25.34 -66.77 -25.90
CA LEU A 16 -24.65 -66.90 -24.62
C LEU A 16 -23.35 -66.10 -24.62
N ASP A 17 -22.52 -66.22 -25.66
CA ASP A 17 -21.28 -65.44 -25.79
C ASP A 17 -21.54 -63.93 -25.88
N ALA A 18 -22.61 -63.53 -26.59
CA ALA A 18 -23.07 -62.15 -26.64
C ALA A 18 -23.56 -61.65 -25.26
N LEU A 19 -24.12 -62.53 -24.44
CA LEU A 19 -24.56 -62.20 -23.08
C LEU A 19 -23.38 -62.09 -22.11
N TYR A 20 -22.44 -63.03 -22.16
CA TYR A 20 -21.22 -63.00 -21.34
C TYR A 20 -20.36 -61.76 -21.63
N SER A 21 -20.19 -61.40 -22.91
CA SER A 21 -19.46 -60.18 -23.28
C SER A 21 -20.15 -58.91 -22.77
N LYS A 22 -21.49 -58.84 -22.81
CA LYS A 22 -22.27 -57.73 -22.23
C LYS A 22 -22.19 -57.67 -20.71
N VAL A 23 -22.23 -58.80 -20.03
CA VAL A 23 -22.09 -58.86 -18.56
C VAL A 23 -20.68 -58.45 -18.15
N SER A 24 -19.66 -58.88 -18.89
CA SER A 24 -18.28 -58.49 -18.63
C SER A 24 -18.06 -57.00 -18.88
N SER A 25 -18.65 -56.42 -19.93
CA SER A 25 -18.52 -54.98 -20.21
C SER A 25 -19.26 -54.14 -19.15
N LEU A 26 -20.45 -54.54 -18.73
CA LEU A 26 -21.18 -53.89 -17.64
C LEU A 26 -20.39 -53.95 -16.33
N ARG A 27 -19.76 -55.09 -16.03
CA ARG A 27 -18.91 -55.24 -14.84
C ARG A 27 -17.67 -54.35 -14.92
N SER A 28 -17.02 -54.27 -16.08
CA SER A 28 -15.89 -53.34 -16.30
C SER A 28 -16.31 -51.90 -16.08
N VAL A 29 -17.39 -51.46 -16.71
CA VAL A 29 -17.92 -50.09 -16.55
C VAL A 29 -18.30 -49.79 -15.10
N THR A 30 -18.86 -50.77 -14.39
CA THR A 30 -19.22 -50.60 -12.97
C THR A 30 -17.97 -50.46 -12.09
N LEU A 31 -16.93 -51.24 -12.36
CA LEU A 31 -15.64 -51.12 -11.66
C LEU A 31 -14.97 -49.78 -11.99
N ASP A 32 -14.98 -49.37 -13.26
CA ASP A 32 -14.41 -48.09 -13.70
C ASP A 32 -15.15 -46.90 -13.04
N ILE A 33 -16.49 -46.93 -12.98
CA ILE A 33 -17.29 -45.90 -12.29
C ILE A 33 -17.01 -45.89 -10.77
N HIS A 34 -16.86 -47.07 -10.16
CA HIS A 34 -16.58 -47.19 -8.74
C HIS A 34 -15.19 -46.65 -8.39
N ASP A 35 -14.18 -47.03 -9.19
CA ASP A 35 -12.81 -46.56 -9.03
C ASP A 35 -12.69 -45.05 -9.31
N ASP A 36 -13.41 -44.52 -10.31
CA ASP A 36 -13.46 -43.08 -10.59
C ASP A 36 -14.12 -42.29 -9.44
N SER A 37 -15.20 -42.83 -8.86
CA SER A 37 -15.90 -42.22 -7.73
C SER A 37 -15.02 -42.16 -6.47
N GLU A 38 -14.26 -43.22 -6.16
CA GLU A 38 -13.34 -43.22 -5.01
C GLU A 38 -12.12 -42.31 -5.26
N ARG A 39 -11.61 -42.22 -6.50
CA ARG A 39 -10.54 -41.28 -6.87
C ARG A 39 -10.99 -39.82 -6.72
N GLN A 40 -12.20 -39.50 -7.18
CA GLN A 40 -12.78 -38.16 -7.01
C GLN A 40 -13.01 -37.84 -5.53
N ARG A 41 -13.54 -38.79 -4.74
CA ARG A 41 -13.77 -38.58 -3.30
C ARG A 41 -12.46 -38.35 -2.54
N SER A 42 -11.43 -39.14 -2.82
CA SER A 42 -10.10 -38.99 -2.23
C SER A 42 -9.44 -37.67 -2.63
N GLY A 43 -9.51 -37.29 -3.91
CA GLY A 43 -8.97 -36.03 -4.42
C GLY A 43 -9.67 -34.78 -3.86
N LEU A 44 -10.99 -34.85 -3.62
CA LEU A 44 -11.74 -33.78 -2.96
C LEU A 44 -11.36 -33.66 -1.49
N LEU A 45 -11.23 -34.78 -0.78
CA LEU A 45 -10.84 -34.79 0.64
C LEU A 45 -9.39 -34.33 0.85
N SER A 46 -8.45 -34.71 -0.03
CA SER A 46 -7.07 -34.22 0.03
C SER A 46 -7.00 -32.71 -0.25
N THR A 47 -7.66 -32.24 -1.31
CA THR A 47 -7.76 -30.81 -1.64
C THR A 47 -8.38 -30.01 -0.49
N THR A 48 -9.39 -30.57 0.17
CA THR A 48 -10.05 -29.94 1.32
C THR A 48 -9.14 -29.93 2.56
N SER A 49 -8.41 -31.01 2.84
CA SER A 49 -7.43 -31.08 3.93
C SER A 49 -6.32 -30.05 3.74
N ASP A 50 -5.76 -29.97 2.53
CA ASP A 50 -4.71 -29.00 2.19
C ASP A 50 -5.21 -27.56 2.37
N GLN A 51 -6.47 -27.28 2.02
CA GLN A 51 -7.10 -25.99 2.28
C GLN A 51 -7.24 -25.69 3.77
N PHE A 52 -7.61 -26.68 4.60
CA PHE A 52 -7.71 -26.52 6.05
C PHE A 52 -6.35 -26.36 6.73
N ASP A 53 -5.32 -27.08 6.30
CA ASP A 53 -3.95 -26.93 6.83
C ASP A 53 -3.33 -25.59 6.44
N ASN A 54 -3.58 -25.14 5.21
CA ASN A 54 -3.22 -23.79 4.77
C ASN A 54 -3.97 -22.72 5.57
N PHE A 55 -5.25 -22.93 5.88
CA PHE A 55 -6.01 -22.02 6.74
C PHE A 55 -5.48 -22.00 8.19
N GLY A 56 -5.22 -23.16 8.78
CA GLY A 56 -4.68 -23.29 10.14
C GLY A 56 -3.31 -22.64 10.29
N SER A 57 -2.41 -22.87 9.33
CA SER A 57 -1.10 -22.22 9.31
C SER A 57 -1.21 -20.71 9.12
N SER A 58 -2.17 -20.23 8.32
CA SER A 58 -2.44 -18.80 8.10
C SER A 58 -3.01 -18.12 9.34
N LEU A 59 -3.91 -18.81 10.08
CA LEU A 59 -4.45 -18.33 11.35
C LEU A 59 -3.38 -18.27 12.44
N SER A 60 -2.55 -19.31 12.57
CA SER A 60 -1.44 -19.33 13.54
C SER A 60 -0.45 -18.19 13.31
N ARG A 61 -0.08 -17.96 12.03
CA ARG A 61 0.73 -16.80 11.61
C ARG A 61 0.03 -15.49 11.95
N THR A 62 -1.25 -15.37 11.62
CA THR A 62 -2.05 -14.16 11.87
C THR A 62 -2.12 -13.82 13.36
N SER A 63 -2.36 -14.83 14.20
CA SER A 63 -2.40 -14.71 15.66
C SER A 63 -1.06 -14.24 16.23
N GLY A 64 0.06 -14.80 15.77
CA GLY A 64 1.39 -14.39 16.20
C GLY A 64 1.75 -12.94 15.84
N HIS A 65 1.40 -12.50 14.63
CA HIS A 65 1.61 -11.11 14.20
C HIS A 65 0.70 -10.14 14.94
N LEU A 66 -0.58 -10.46 15.07
CA LEU A 66 -1.54 -9.65 15.82
C LEU A 66 -1.06 -9.47 17.27
N SER A 67 -0.68 -10.55 17.94
CA SER A 67 -0.16 -10.52 19.32
C SER A 67 1.04 -9.59 19.47
N ARG A 68 2.04 -9.71 18.57
CA ARG A 68 3.23 -8.83 18.60
C ARG A 68 2.88 -7.37 18.30
N THR A 69 2.05 -7.10 17.30
CA THR A 69 1.69 -5.74 16.90
C THR A 69 0.83 -5.04 17.95
N ILE A 70 -0.08 -5.76 18.61
CA ILE A 70 -0.83 -5.26 19.77
C ILE A 70 0.12 -4.97 20.93
N SER A 71 1.03 -5.90 21.26
CA SER A 71 2.00 -5.68 22.35
C SER A 71 2.95 -4.51 22.08
N GLN A 72 3.16 -4.15 20.81
CA GLN A 72 3.97 -3.02 20.38
C GLN A 72 3.17 -1.71 20.24
N GLY A 73 1.90 -1.71 20.69
CA GLY A 73 1.10 -0.50 20.87
C GLY A 73 0.21 -0.11 19.69
N ALA A 74 -0.06 -1.02 18.75
CA ALA A 74 -1.01 -0.74 17.68
C ALA A 74 -2.43 -0.54 18.23
N ARG A 75 -3.06 0.59 17.87
CA ARG A 75 -4.37 1.01 18.35
C ARG A 75 -5.49 0.45 17.46
N ASN A 76 -5.32 0.44 16.14
CA ASN A 76 -6.31 -0.06 15.18
C ASN A 76 -6.09 -1.54 14.86
N HIS A 77 -6.56 -2.39 15.78
CA HIS A 77 -6.42 -3.85 15.71
C HIS A 77 -7.11 -4.42 14.46
N ARG A 78 -8.23 -3.82 14.04
CA ARG A 78 -8.94 -4.18 12.80
C ARG A 78 -8.05 -3.96 11.58
N LEU A 79 -7.40 -2.81 11.45
CA LEU A 79 -6.52 -2.54 10.31
C LEU A 79 -5.31 -3.50 10.29
N THR A 80 -4.74 -3.77 11.48
CA THR A 80 -3.69 -4.79 11.63
C THR A 80 -4.16 -6.17 11.16
N LEU A 81 -5.38 -6.57 11.51
CA LEU A 81 -5.96 -7.83 11.05
C LEU A 81 -6.10 -7.90 9.52
N TYR A 82 -6.59 -6.85 8.87
CA TYR A 82 -6.70 -6.82 7.40
C TYR A 82 -5.33 -6.97 6.73
N ILE A 83 -4.33 -6.27 7.25
CA ILE A 83 -2.95 -6.35 6.78
C ILE A 83 -2.42 -7.78 6.91
N VAL A 84 -2.50 -8.33 8.11
CA VAL A 84 -1.90 -9.64 8.42
C VAL A 84 -2.63 -10.80 7.73
N ALA A 85 -3.95 -10.72 7.63
CA ALA A 85 -4.80 -11.71 6.97
C ALA A 85 -4.78 -11.60 5.42
N GLY A 86 -4.02 -10.65 4.85
CA GLY A 86 -3.88 -10.51 3.40
C GLY A 86 -5.15 -10.01 2.71
N PHE A 87 -5.96 -9.20 3.39
CA PHE A 87 -7.11 -8.54 2.77
C PHE A 87 -6.71 -7.18 2.18
N PRO A 88 -7.23 -6.81 1.00
CA PRO A 88 -6.94 -5.50 0.43
C PRO A 88 -7.40 -4.39 1.38
N LEU A 89 -6.60 -3.34 1.48
CA LEU A 89 -7.00 -2.12 2.17
C LEU A 89 -7.90 -1.28 1.24
N PRO A 90 -8.86 -0.53 1.79
CA PRO A 90 -9.62 0.44 0.99
C PRO A 90 -8.68 1.43 0.31
N SER A 91 -8.93 1.74 -0.96
CA SER A 91 -8.11 2.67 -1.74
C SER A 91 -8.25 4.12 -1.28
N ASP A 92 -9.36 4.44 -0.60
CA ASP A 92 -9.73 5.76 -0.05
C ASP A 92 -9.38 5.90 1.44
N ILE A 93 -8.61 4.96 1.99
CA ILE A 93 -8.25 5.01 3.42
C ILE A 93 -7.42 6.27 3.71
N ASP A 94 -7.85 7.00 4.73
CA ASP A 94 -7.14 8.15 5.27
C ASP A 94 -5.72 7.76 5.74
N TYR A 95 -4.71 8.56 5.40
CA TYR A 95 -3.31 8.26 5.67
C TYR A 95 -2.98 8.23 7.16
N TYR A 96 -3.67 9.04 7.98
CA TYR A 96 -3.52 8.96 9.44
C TYR A 96 -3.99 7.59 9.91
N LYS A 97 -5.16 7.15 9.45
CA LYS A 97 -5.70 5.83 9.78
C LYS A 97 -4.80 4.69 9.29
N ALA A 98 -4.27 4.79 8.06
CA ALA A 98 -3.34 3.79 7.50
C ALA A 98 -2.09 3.60 8.38
N LEU A 99 -1.60 4.70 8.97
CA LEU A 99 -0.48 4.71 9.90
C LEU A 99 -0.90 4.68 11.37
N ASP A 100 -2.09 4.17 11.67
CA ASP A 100 -2.56 3.97 13.05
C ASP A 100 -2.67 5.24 13.92
N LEU A 101 -2.71 6.40 13.28
CA LEU A 101 -2.89 7.69 13.92
C LEU A 101 -4.38 8.07 13.92
N ASP A 102 -4.80 8.65 15.03
CA ASP A 102 -6.12 9.23 15.18
C ASP A 102 -5.99 10.72 14.90
N LEU A 103 -6.44 11.16 13.72
CA LEU A 103 -6.34 12.55 13.28
C LEU A 103 -6.88 13.52 14.32
N ALA A 104 -7.99 13.19 14.99
CA ALA A 104 -8.61 14.07 15.99
C ALA A 104 -7.73 14.27 17.23
N LYS A 105 -6.74 13.41 17.46
CA LYS A 105 -5.76 13.52 18.54
C LYS A 105 -4.43 14.13 18.11
N VAL A 106 -4.25 14.34 16.81
CA VAL A 106 -3.07 15.04 16.30
C VAL A 106 -3.31 16.54 16.48
N GLY A 107 -2.32 17.23 17.04
CA GLY A 107 -2.40 18.67 17.32
C GLY A 107 -2.61 19.50 16.06
N ARG A 108 -3.09 20.74 16.26
CA ARG A 108 -3.33 21.73 15.20
C ARG A 108 -4.05 21.15 13.98
N GLY A 109 -5.19 20.48 14.21
CA GLY A 109 -6.04 19.95 13.14
C GLY A 109 -5.43 18.80 12.31
N GLY A 110 -4.39 18.12 12.82
CA GLY A 110 -3.67 17.09 12.06
C GLY A 110 -2.24 17.48 11.68
N TRP A 111 -1.85 18.75 11.87
CA TRP A 111 -0.55 19.24 11.44
C TRP A 111 0.61 18.71 12.28
N ASP A 112 0.45 18.64 13.61
CA ASP A 112 1.54 18.35 14.56
C ASP A 112 1.86 16.84 14.65
N VAL A 113 2.39 16.28 13.58
CA VAL A 113 2.84 14.89 13.53
C VAL A 113 4.27 14.78 14.06
N ASP A 114 4.47 13.98 15.11
CA ASP A 114 5.79 13.59 15.62
C ASP A 114 6.51 12.66 14.61
N PRO A 115 7.62 13.09 13.98
CA PRO A 115 8.38 12.28 13.02
C PRO A 115 8.88 10.96 13.62
N ALA A 116 9.28 10.96 14.90
CA ALA A 116 9.80 9.78 15.56
C ALA A 116 8.68 8.76 15.81
N ALA A 117 7.50 9.21 16.26
CA ALA A 117 6.32 8.35 16.38
C ALA A 117 5.87 7.80 15.03
N LEU A 118 5.80 8.65 14.00
CA LEU A 118 5.41 8.26 12.65
C LEU A 118 6.33 7.17 12.10
N LYS A 119 7.65 7.35 12.23
CA LYS A 119 8.66 6.37 11.81
C LYS A 119 8.60 5.06 12.60
N ARG A 120 8.29 5.11 13.90
CA ARG A 120 8.06 3.88 14.69
C ARG A 120 6.87 3.09 14.13
N VAL A 121 5.73 3.75 13.89
CA VAL A 121 4.54 3.07 13.40
C VAL A 121 4.72 2.55 11.97
N TRP A 122 5.33 3.34 11.08
CA TRP A 122 5.67 2.89 9.73
C TRP A 122 6.52 1.61 9.75
N ARG A 123 7.57 1.54 10.59
CA ARG A 123 8.38 0.31 10.72
C ARG A 123 7.55 -0.89 11.18
N LEU A 124 6.63 -0.71 12.13
CA LEU A 124 5.74 -1.78 12.61
C LEU A 124 4.81 -2.28 11.49
N ARG A 125 4.27 -1.36 10.69
CA ARG A 125 3.39 -1.65 9.55
C ARG A 125 4.15 -2.35 8.42
N MET A 126 5.31 -1.84 8.03
CA MET A 126 6.15 -2.46 7.00
C MET A 126 6.64 -3.86 7.41
N ALA A 127 6.88 -4.10 8.70
CA ALA A 127 7.26 -5.42 9.20
C ALA A 127 6.18 -6.49 8.97
N VAL A 128 4.90 -6.11 8.86
CA VAL A 128 3.80 -7.06 8.64
C VAL A 128 3.36 -7.16 7.17
N THR A 129 3.72 -6.18 6.31
CA THR A 129 3.35 -6.17 4.89
C THR A 129 4.46 -6.62 3.93
N HIS A 130 5.71 -6.77 4.38
CA HIS A 130 6.83 -6.95 3.45
C HIS A 130 6.77 -8.26 2.63
N PRO A 131 6.98 -8.21 1.30
CA PRO A 131 6.94 -9.36 0.39
C PRO A 131 7.86 -10.53 0.76
N ASP A 132 9.05 -10.26 1.33
CA ASP A 132 9.98 -11.33 1.77
C ASP A 132 9.38 -12.28 2.82
N ARG A 133 8.42 -11.79 3.63
CA ARG A 133 7.68 -12.60 4.61
C ARG A 133 6.45 -13.28 4.00
N MET A 134 6.21 -13.07 2.72
CA MET A 134 5.16 -13.69 1.90
C MET A 134 5.73 -14.74 0.95
N SER A 135 7.02 -15.08 1.08
CA SER A 135 7.62 -16.25 0.43
C SER A 135 6.84 -17.51 0.82
N GLY A 136 6.26 -18.20 -0.16
CA GLY A 136 5.35 -19.34 0.04
C GLY A 136 3.85 -18.99 0.10
N ARG A 137 3.46 -17.73 -0.07
CA ARG A 137 2.04 -17.32 -0.24
C ARG A 137 1.60 -17.36 -1.70
N SER A 138 0.29 -17.41 -1.92
CA SER A 138 -0.29 -17.35 -3.26
C SER A 138 0.04 -16.03 -3.96
N GLU A 139 0.06 -16.02 -5.30
CA GLU A 139 0.33 -14.82 -6.11
C GLU A 139 -0.62 -13.66 -5.75
N LYS A 140 -1.89 -13.97 -5.50
CA LYS A 140 -2.91 -13.00 -5.08
C LYS A 140 -2.56 -12.34 -3.74
N GLU A 141 -2.10 -13.12 -2.76
CA GLU A 141 -1.68 -12.56 -1.47
C GLU A 141 -0.43 -11.69 -1.61
N GLN A 142 0.55 -12.10 -2.43
CA GLN A 142 1.75 -11.31 -2.69
C GLN A 142 1.40 -9.96 -3.34
N GLN A 143 0.48 -9.95 -4.31
CA GLN A 143 -0.04 -8.72 -4.93
C GLN A 143 -0.72 -7.81 -3.89
N ILE A 144 -1.55 -8.37 -3.01
CA ILE A 144 -2.20 -7.60 -1.94
C ILE A 144 -1.16 -7.00 -0.99
N GLY A 145 -0.15 -7.76 -0.57
CA GLY A 145 0.93 -7.26 0.29
C GLY A 145 1.76 -6.14 -0.36
N ALA A 146 2.00 -6.24 -1.67
CA ALA A 146 2.66 -5.19 -2.44
C ALA A 146 1.81 -3.89 -2.46
N GLN A 147 0.51 -3.99 -2.72
CA GLN A 147 -0.41 -2.84 -2.69
C GLN A 147 -0.48 -2.19 -1.31
N GLN A 148 -0.56 -3.00 -0.25
CA GLN A 148 -0.57 -2.51 1.13
C GLN A 148 0.73 -1.77 1.47
N SER A 149 1.89 -2.35 1.11
CA SER A 149 3.18 -1.73 1.35
C SER A 149 3.33 -0.41 0.60
N ALA A 150 2.88 -0.34 -0.66
CA ALA A 150 2.89 0.89 -1.44
C ALA A 150 2.03 1.99 -0.80
N LEU A 151 0.82 1.64 -0.34
CA LEU A 151 -0.06 2.58 0.36
C LEU A 151 0.54 3.09 1.68
N ILE A 152 1.12 2.19 2.49
CA ILE A 152 1.76 2.56 3.77
C ILE A 152 2.97 3.47 3.54
N ASN A 153 3.79 3.19 2.51
CA ASN A 153 4.91 4.06 2.15
C ASN A 153 4.42 5.43 1.69
N ARG A 154 3.42 5.49 0.81
CA ARG A 154 2.83 6.76 0.38
C ARG A 154 2.29 7.57 1.55
N ALA A 155 1.50 6.95 2.43
CA ALA A 155 0.98 7.60 3.63
C ALA A 155 2.13 8.13 4.52
N TYR A 156 3.20 7.35 4.69
CA TYR A 156 4.36 7.76 5.48
C TYR A 156 5.11 8.93 4.86
N GLU A 157 5.38 8.88 3.57
CA GLU A 157 6.05 9.96 2.83
C GLU A 157 5.23 11.25 2.88
N THR A 158 3.92 11.16 2.61
CA THR A 158 3.01 12.30 2.67
C THR A 158 2.94 12.91 4.06
N LEU A 159 2.77 12.09 5.10
CA LEU A 159 2.68 12.60 6.46
C LEU A 159 4.04 12.99 7.04
N MET A 160 5.17 12.56 6.50
CA MET A 160 6.50 12.95 6.97
C MET A 160 6.91 14.32 6.45
N GLN A 161 6.66 14.61 5.18
CA GLN A 161 7.09 15.86 4.55
C GLN A 161 6.07 16.98 4.78
N PRO A 162 6.47 18.14 5.36
CA PRO A 162 5.53 19.23 5.66
C PRO A 162 4.71 19.70 4.44
N LEU A 163 5.34 19.87 3.28
CA LEU A 163 4.65 20.31 2.07
C LEU A 163 3.57 19.30 1.62
N LEU A 164 3.91 18.01 1.55
CA LEU A 164 2.96 16.97 1.17
C LEU A 164 1.84 16.83 2.21
N ARG A 165 2.17 16.97 3.50
CA ARG A 165 1.18 16.96 4.59
C ARG A 165 0.20 18.12 4.46
N ALA A 166 0.68 19.30 4.11
CA ALA A 166 -0.15 20.50 3.94
C ALA A 166 -1.13 20.31 2.77
N GLN A 167 -0.61 19.87 1.62
CA GLN A 167 -1.43 19.54 0.44
C GLN A 167 -2.49 18.49 0.76
N TYR A 168 -2.12 17.43 1.48
CA TYR A 168 -3.04 16.38 1.89
C TYR A 168 -4.13 16.89 2.83
N LEU A 169 -3.79 17.71 3.82
CA LEU A 169 -4.79 18.30 4.73
C LEU A 169 -5.74 19.25 3.98
N LEU A 170 -5.21 20.08 3.06
CA LEU A 170 -6.02 20.95 2.19
C LEU A 170 -7.01 20.14 1.34
N GLU A 171 -6.53 19.06 0.70
CA GLU A 171 -7.36 18.14 -0.09
C GLU A 171 -8.49 17.54 0.77
N ARG A 172 -8.20 17.10 1.99
CA ARG A 172 -9.20 16.57 2.93
C ARG A 172 -10.28 17.60 3.32
N HIS A 173 -9.93 18.88 3.29
CA HIS A 173 -10.87 19.98 3.51
C HIS A 173 -11.58 20.41 2.22
N ASN A 174 -11.37 19.72 1.09
CA ASN A 174 -11.87 20.07 -0.23
C ASN A 174 -11.40 21.46 -0.71
N ALA A 175 -10.22 21.90 -0.25
CA ALA A 175 -9.60 23.13 -0.75
C ALA A 175 -9.00 22.89 -2.15
N PRO A 176 -8.87 23.94 -2.99
CA PRO A 176 -8.19 23.84 -4.27
C PRO A 176 -6.75 23.31 -4.13
N PRO A 177 -6.27 22.51 -5.10
CA PRO A 177 -4.90 22.00 -5.06
C PRO A 177 -3.89 23.15 -5.17
N VAL A 178 -2.77 23.00 -4.47
CA VAL A 178 -1.63 23.93 -4.55
C VAL A 178 -0.84 23.63 -5.82
N GLY A 179 -1.03 24.43 -6.86
CA GLY A 179 -0.47 24.22 -8.21
C GLY A 179 0.61 25.24 -8.56
N GLU A 180 1.45 24.93 -9.56
CA GLU A 180 2.51 25.85 -10.03
C GLU A 180 1.96 27.21 -10.45
N ALA A 181 0.73 27.26 -10.99
CA ALA A 181 0.07 28.50 -11.40
C ALA A 181 -0.22 29.47 -10.25
N ASP A 182 -0.33 28.98 -9.00
CA ASP A 182 -0.58 29.82 -7.81
C ASP A 182 0.59 30.78 -7.51
N SER A 183 1.74 30.52 -8.14
CA SER A 183 2.94 31.37 -8.24
C SER A 183 2.67 32.84 -8.53
N LEU A 184 1.78 33.10 -9.48
CA LEU A 184 1.67 34.39 -10.14
C LEU A 184 0.81 35.39 -9.35
N GLU A 185 0.21 34.94 -8.25
CA GLU A 185 -0.74 35.70 -7.45
C GLU A 185 -0.06 36.54 -6.35
N ASP A 186 1.23 36.31 -6.06
CA ASP A 186 1.98 36.98 -4.99
C ASP A 186 3.33 37.57 -5.48
N PRO A 187 3.35 38.85 -5.91
CA PRO A 187 4.56 39.51 -6.38
C PRO A 187 5.65 39.69 -5.31
N GLU A 188 5.27 39.80 -4.03
CA GLU A 188 6.22 39.99 -2.93
C GLU A 188 6.99 38.69 -2.70
N LEU A 189 6.28 37.56 -2.62
CA LEU A 189 6.90 36.24 -2.53
C LEU A 189 7.84 35.95 -3.71
N LEU A 190 7.41 36.27 -4.94
CA LEU A 190 8.22 36.06 -6.14
C LEU A 190 9.54 36.84 -6.08
N MET A 191 9.51 38.08 -5.58
CA MET A 191 10.70 38.89 -5.41
C MET A 191 11.67 38.24 -4.42
N GLU A 192 11.20 37.85 -3.24
CA GLU A 192 12.03 37.18 -2.23
C GLU A 192 12.65 35.87 -2.75
N VAL A 193 11.85 35.07 -3.48
CA VAL A 193 12.31 33.82 -4.12
C VAL A 193 13.40 34.10 -5.15
N MET A 194 13.23 35.14 -5.98
CA MET A 194 14.22 35.52 -6.98
C MET A 194 15.51 36.02 -6.34
N GLU A 195 15.43 36.87 -5.31
CA GLU A 195 16.60 37.37 -4.58
C GLU A 195 17.41 36.23 -3.96
N LEU A 196 16.75 35.27 -3.32
CA LEU A 196 17.43 34.14 -2.67
C LEU A 196 18.04 33.17 -3.69
N ARG A 197 17.41 33.03 -4.86
CA ARG A 197 17.96 32.28 -6.00
C ARG A 197 19.20 32.95 -6.58
N GLU A 198 19.15 34.26 -6.81
CA GLU A 198 20.31 35.04 -7.31
C GLU A 198 21.50 34.90 -6.35
N LYS A 199 21.28 35.10 -5.05
CA LYS A 199 22.32 34.87 -4.03
C LYS A 199 22.93 33.46 -4.10
N LEU A 200 22.12 32.43 -4.40
CA LEU A 200 22.61 31.05 -4.53
C LEU A 200 23.41 30.84 -5.82
N GLU A 201 23.00 31.46 -6.92
CA GLU A 201 23.69 31.38 -8.22
C GLU A 201 25.01 32.14 -8.21
N GLU A 202 25.07 33.27 -7.51
CA GLU A 202 26.27 34.09 -7.35
C GLU A 202 27.26 33.52 -6.33
N ALA A 203 26.82 32.58 -5.48
CA ALA A 203 27.66 31.95 -4.48
C ALA A 203 28.90 31.31 -5.14
N GLN A 204 30.09 31.70 -4.68
CA GLN A 204 31.38 31.20 -5.16
C GLN A 204 32.02 30.21 -4.18
N SER A 205 31.49 30.13 -2.96
CA SER A 205 32.02 29.30 -1.88
C SER A 205 30.92 28.51 -1.16
N GLU A 206 31.30 27.38 -0.56
CA GLU A 206 30.40 26.59 0.30
C GLU A 206 29.86 27.42 1.47
N GLN A 207 30.62 28.40 1.94
CA GLN A 207 30.23 29.29 3.03
C GLN A 207 29.08 30.21 2.62
N GLU A 208 29.13 30.78 1.41
CA GLU A 208 28.04 31.60 0.85
C GLU A 208 26.79 30.75 0.60
N ALA A 209 26.93 29.58 0.01
CA ALA A 209 25.81 28.64 -0.18
C ALA A 209 25.21 28.20 1.17
N THR A 210 26.03 28.04 2.22
CA THR A 210 25.55 27.78 3.58
C THR A 210 24.75 28.96 4.14
N SER A 211 25.22 30.19 3.95
CA SER A 211 24.47 31.38 4.37
C SER A 211 23.09 31.45 3.71
N VAL A 212 22.99 31.13 2.42
CA VAL A 212 21.70 31.06 1.72
C VAL A 212 20.80 29.97 2.30
N ARG A 213 21.35 28.79 2.62
CA ARG A 213 20.60 27.71 3.29
C ARG A 213 20.06 28.15 4.64
N GLU A 214 20.86 28.85 5.45
CA GLU A 214 20.43 29.37 6.75
C GLU A 214 19.36 30.45 6.65
N GLU A 215 19.43 31.31 5.63
CA GLU A 215 18.40 32.30 5.32
C GLU A 215 17.10 31.60 4.88
N ASN A 216 17.18 30.66 3.93
CA ASN A 216 16.05 29.86 3.46
C ASN A 216 15.38 29.06 4.58
N GLN A 217 16.16 28.52 5.53
CA GLN A 217 15.62 27.78 6.67
C GLN A 217 14.68 28.62 7.52
N LYS A 218 14.92 29.93 7.67
CA LYS A 218 14.02 30.82 8.41
C LYS A 218 12.67 30.96 7.71
N PHE A 219 12.67 31.06 6.38
CA PHE A 219 11.44 31.11 5.58
C PHE A 219 10.68 29.78 5.66
N LEU A 220 11.38 28.64 5.59
CA LEU A 220 10.79 27.32 5.79
C LEU A 220 10.11 27.20 7.16
N ASP A 221 10.81 27.57 8.23
CA ASP A 221 10.30 27.48 9.59
C ASP A 221 9.09 28.39 9.81
N ALA A 222 9.12 29.61 9.24
CA ALA A 222 8.00 30.54 9.29
C ALA A 222 6.76 29.99 8.57
N ALA A 223 6.91 29.45 7.35
CA ALA A 223 5.82 28.86 6.60
C ALA A 223 5.22 27.62 7.32
N VAL A 224 6.06 26.78 7.92
CA VAL A 224 5.63 25.60 8.70
C VAL A 224 4.85 26.02 9.95
N GLU A 225 5.28 27.07 10.65
CA GLU A 225 4.56 27.59 11.82
C GLU A 225 3.24 28.24 11.42
N GLU A 226 3.20 28.97 10.30
CA GLU A 226 1.97 29.59 9.78
C GLU A 226 0.94 28.53 9.36
N LEU A 227 1.37 27.47 8.68
CA LEU A 227 0.54 26.29 8.41
C LEU A 227 -0.03 25.69 9.70
N GLY A 228 0.80 25.59 10.75
CA GLY A 228 0.38 25.13 12.05
C GLY A 228 -0.73 26.00 12.67
N LYS A 229 -0.59 27.32 12.64
CA LYS A 229 -1.62 28.24 13.13
C LYS A 229 -2.90 28.15 12.29
N ALA A 230 -2.77 28.07 10.97
CA ALA A 230 -3.88 28.01 10.04
C ALA A 230 -4.74 26.74 10.25
N PHE A 231 -4.10 25.57 10.34
CA PHE A 231 -4.81 24.31 10.64
C PHE A 231 -5.24 24.18 12.11
N GLY A 232 -4.56 24.86 13.03
CA GLY A 232 -4.93 24.89 14.46
C GLY A 232 -6.10 25.81 14.80
N SER A 233 -6.50 26.68 13.88
CA SER A 233 -7.69 27.52 14.03
C SER A 233 -8.97 26.70 13.95
N SER A 234 -10.05 27.15 14.61
CA SER A 234 -11.36 26.47 14.57
C SER A 234 -12.46 27.43 14.14
N PRO A 235 -12.97 27.34 12.89
CA PRO A 235 -12.56 26.41 11.82
C PRO A 235 -11.15 26.71 11.26
N PRO A 236 -10.50 25.72 10.59
CA PRO A 236 -9.21 25.93 9.94
C PRO A 236 -9.26 27.04 8.89
N ASN A 237 -8.23 27.89 8.86
CA ASN A 237 -8.13 28.95 7.86
C ASN A 237 -7.46 28.40 6.59
N LEU A 238 -8.28 27.90 5.65
CA LEU A 238 -7.81 27.22 4.43
C LEU A 238 -7.12 28.18 3.45
N GLU A 239 -7.51 29.45 3.41
CA GLU A 239 -6.88 30.46 2.55
C GLU A 239 -5.45 30.73 3.00
N THR A 240 -5.25 30.99 4.29
CA THR A 240 -3.90 31.15 4.86
C THR A 240 -3.08 29.88 4.72
N ALA A 241 -3.67 28.71 4.97
CA ALA A 241 -2.97 27.44 4.79
C ALA A 241 -2.55 27.19 3.33
N ARG A 242 -3.38 27.55 2.35
CA ARG A 242 -3.05 27.44 0.93
C ARG A 242 -1.88 28.37 0.58
N LYS A 243 -1.91 29.63 1.00
CA LYS A 243 -0.82 30.59 0.76
C LYS A 243 0.51 30.11 1.36
N ALA A 244 0.50 29.72 2.64
CA ALA A 244 1.69 29.22 3.30
C ALA A 244 2.22 27.90 2.67
N ALA A 245 1.34 27.07 2.09
CA ALA A 245 1.76 25.88 1.34
C ALA A 245 2.42 26.23 -0.02
N VAL A 246 1.97 27.29 -0.69
CA VAL A 246 2.62 27.82 -1.91
C VAL A 246 4.01 28.35 -1.58
N GLU A 247 4.14 29.16 -0.52
CA GLU A 247 5.42 29.67 -0.01
C GLU A 247 6.38 28.51 0.32
N LEU A 248 5.90 27.55 1.12
CA LEU A 248 6.68 26.38 1.52
C LEU A 248 7.21 25.59 0.33
N ARG A 249 6.45 25.49 -0.77
CA ARG A 249 6.92 24.83 -2.01
C ARG A 249 8.15 25.52 -2.58
N TYR A 250 8.12 26.85 -2.68
CA TYR A 250 9.25 27.62 -3.22
C TYR A 250 10.50 27.49 -2.36
N TRP A 251 10.35 27.64 -1.05
CA TRP A 251 11.45 27.49 -0.11
C TRP A 251 12.00 26.06 -0.11
N THR A 252 11.16 25.04 -0.31
CA THR A 252 11.61 23.65 -0.46
C THR A 252 12.41 23.44 -1.75
N ASN A 253 12.00 24.08 -2.86
CA ASN A 253 12.72 24.02 -4.13
C ASN A 253 14.11 24.68 -4.02
N ILE A 254 14.19 25.83 -3.34
CA ILE A 254 15.48 26.51 -3.08
C ILE A 254 16.35 25.66 -2.14
N ASP A 255 15.79 25.06 -1.09
CA ASP A 255 16.55 24.19 -0.17
C ASP A 255 17.16 23.00 -0.91
N LYS A 256 16.37 22.35 -1.78
CA LYS A 256 16.86 21.26 -2.61
C LYS A 256 18.02 21.69 -3.49
N ALA A 257 17.89 22.82 -4.19
CA ALA A 257 18.94 23.33 -5.05
C ALA A 257 20.20 23.74 -4.27
N ALA A 258 20.02 24.32 -3.08
CA ALA A 258 21.13 24.72 -2.22
C ALA A 258 21.85 23.52 -1.58
N ARG A 259 21.17 22.39 -1.38
CA ARG A 259 21.79 21.11 -0.98
C ARG A 259 22.57 20.45 -2.11
N GLU A 260 22.09 20.59 -3.34
CA GLU A 260 22.72 20.05 -4.55
C GLU A 260 23.80 20.98 -5.12
N TRP A 261 23.95 22.18 -4.55
CA TRP A 261 24.95 23.17 -4.92
C TRP A 261 26.37 22.60 -4.77
N SER A 262 27.23 22.93 -5.72
CA SER A 262 28.66 22.62 -5.67
C SER A 262 29.44 23.64 -6.49
N PRO A 263 30.69 23.98 -6.09
CA PRO A 263 31.49 24.97 -6.80
C PRO A 263 31.66 24.60 -8.29
N GLY A 264 31.32 25.53 -9.18
CA GLY A 264 31.51 25.37 -10.63
C GLY A 264 30.47 24.49 -11.35
N LYS A 265 29.45 23.97 -10.65
CA LYS A 265 28.31 23.28 -11.28
C LYS A 265 27.15 24.26 -11.44
N ARG A 266 26.51 24.27 -12.62
CA ARG A 266 25.34 25.12 -12.86
C ARG A 266 24.19 24.67 -11.96
N VAL A 267 23.63 25.60 -11.20
CA VAL A 267 22.43 25.35 -10.37
C VAL A 267 21.24 25.29 -11.33
N GLU A 268 20.64 24.11 -11.51
CA GLU A 268 19.38 23.96 -12.26
C GLU A 268 18.22 24.03 -11.28
N LEU A 269 17.59 25.20 -11.22
CA LEU A 269 16.42 25.42 -10.37
C LEU A 269 15.15 25.03 -11.15
N GLN A 270 14.47 23.97 -10.72
CA GLN A 270 13.15 23.64 -11.26
C GLN A 270 12.13 24.72 -10.84
N HIS A 271 11.26 25.09 -11.78
CA HIS A 271 10.15 26.03 -11.57
C HIS A 271 8.99 25.33 -10.86
#